data_AF-A0A926NFI6-F1
#
_entry.id   AF-A0A926NFI6-F1
#
_cell.length_a   1.000
_cell.length_b   1.000
_cell.length_c   1.000
_cell.angle_alpha   90.00
_cell.angle_beta   90.00
_cell.angle_gamma   90.00
#
_symmetry.space_group_name_H-M   'P 1'
#
loop_
_entity.id
_entity.type
_entity.pdbx_description
1 polymer ?
#
loop_
_entity_poly.entity_id
_entity_poly.type
_entity_poly.pdbx_seq_one_letter_code
_entity_poly.pdbx_strand_id
1 'polypeptide(L)'
;MIHKLFTAPLNLVVKVGEKIKEEADKELYDLPTIQQKLTQLQMMYELGEINEAAYKEKEEELLARYEAAKRLEMEQLEEMIKEEKGGQ
;
A
#
# COMPACT_ATOMS: atom_id res chain seq x y z
N MET A 1 5.37 -35.09 -18.74
CA MET A 1 5.19 -35.75 -17.44
C MET A 1 5.86 -34.92 -16.38
N ILE A 2 5.07 -34.44 -15.43
CA ILE A 2 5.46 -33.72 -14.22
C ILE A 2 6.19 -34.73 -13.32
N HIS A 3 7.31 -34.34 -12.70
CA HIS A 3 7.71 -34.71 -11.32
C HIS A 3 9.21 -34.53 -11.12
N LYS A 4 9.59 -33.39 -10.54
CA LYS A 4 10.43 -33.41 -9.34
C LYS A 4 9.85 -32.39 -8.36
N LEU A 5 9.23 -32.95 -7.33
CA LEU A 5 8.81 -32.28 -6.10
C LEU A 5 9.91 -31.33 -5.63
N PHE A 6 9.62 -30.04 -5.61
CA PHE A 6 10.38 -29.08 -4.81
C PHE A 6 10.01 -29.31 -3.34
N THR A 7 10.77 -30.17 -2.67
CA THR A 7 10.80 -30.27 -1.21
C THR A 7 11.60 -29.09 -0.67
N ALA A 8 11.00 -27.90 -0.64
CA ALA A 8 11.50 -26.81 0.19
C ALA A 8 11.00 -27.03 1.64
N PRO A 9 11.82 -26.79 2.67
CA PRO A 9 11.40 -27.03 4.05
C PRO A 9 10.29 -26.04 4.43
N LEU A 10 9.12 -26.57 4.78
CA LEU A 10 7.89 -25.84 5.15
C LEU A 10 8.06 -24.89 6.36
N ASN A 11 9.24 -24.86 6.99
CA ASN A 11 9.57 -23.94 8.08
C ASN A 11 10.06 -22.56 7.60
N LEU A 12 10.25 -22.34 6.29
CA LEU A 12 10.63 -21.03 5.76
C LEU A 12 9.44 -20.08 5.55
N VAL A 13 8.22 -20.60 5.46
CA VAL A 13 7.02 -19.82 5.11
C VAL A 13 6.55 -18.96 6.29
N VAL A 14 6.71 -19.42 7.52
CA VAL A 14 6.19 -18.72 8.71
C VAL A 14 7.02 -17.48 9.05
N LYS A 15 8.35 -17.48 8.81
CA LYS A 15 9.23 -16.33 9.10
C LYS A 15 9.15 -15.19 8.07
N VAL A 16 8.60 -15.45 6.89
CA VAL A 16 8.37 -14.41 5.87
C VAL A 16 7.03 -13.70 6.11
N GLY A 17 6.06 -14.37 6.74
CA GLY A 17 4.76 -13.76 7.06
C GLY A 17 4.82 -12.61 8.06
N GLU A 18 5.72 -12.66 9.05
CA GLU A 18 5.80 -11.63 10.09
C GLU A 18 6.51 -10.35 9.61
N LYS A 19 7.51 -10.45 8.73
CA LYS A 19 8.19 -9.29 8.14
C LYS A 19 7.41 -8.62 7.01
N ILE A 20 6.67 -9.41 6.21
CA ILE A 20 5.78 -8.84 5.19
C ILE A 20 4.71 -7.96 5.84
N LYS A 21 4.26 -8.23 7.07
CA LYS A 21 3.18 -7.47 7.68
C LYS A 21 3.58 -6.02 8.01
N GLU A 22 4.79 -5.79 8.53
CA GLU A 22 5.28 -4.43 8.82
C GLU A 22 5.67 -3.65 7.55
N GLU A 23 6.23 -4.33 6.54
CA GLU A 23 6.55 -3.71 5.24
C GLU A 23 5.30 -3.50 4.37
N ALA A 24 4.30 -4.38 4.46
CA ALA A 24 3.02 -4.20 3.80
C ALA A 24 2.24 -3.03 4.41
N ASP A 25 2.24 -2.84 5.73
CA ASP A 25 1.61 -1.66 6.34
C ASP A 25 2.31 -0.36 5.89
N LYS A 26 3.65 -0.38 5.74
CA LYS A 26 4.38 0.75 5.15
C LYS A 26 4.05 0.97 3.67
N GLU A 27 4.01 -0.06 2.83
CA GLU A 27 3.65 0.07 1.41
C GLU A 27 2.16 0.40 1.18
N LEU A 28 1.27 -0.02 2.07
CA LEU A 28 -0.17 0.23 1.98
C LEU A 28 -0.54 1.68 2.29
N TYR A 29 0.27 2.37 3.11
CA TYR A 29 0.10 3.78 3.46
C TYR A 29 1.21 4.69 2.90
N ASP A 30 2.10 4.17 2.06
CA ASP A 30 3.08 4.98 1.36
C ASP A 30 2.39 5.84 0.28
N LEU A 31 2.24 7.13 0.58
CA LEU A 31 1.60 8.11 -0.29
C LEU A 31 2.17 8.09 -1.73
N PRO A 32 3.51 8.12 -1.94
CA PRO A 32 4.13 7.92 -3.25
C PRO A 32 3.63 6.67 -3.99
N THR A 33 3.58 5.52 -3.32
CA THR A 33 3.11 4.27 -3.92
C THR A 33 1.64 4.36 -4.34
N ILE A 34 0.76 4.95 -3.51
CA ILE A 34 -0.65 5.13 -3.83
C ILE A 34 -0.82 6.08 -5.04
N GLN A 35 -0.07 7.18 -5.07
CA GLN A 35 -0.06 8.12 -6.20
C GLN A 35 0.43 7.48 -7.50
N GLN A 36 1.45 6.62 -7.43
CA GLN A 36 1.93 5.86 -8.58
C GLN A 36 0.86 4.91 -9.10
N LYS A 37 0.16 4.20 -8.20
CA LYS A 37 -0.94 3.28 -8.56
C LYS A 37 -2.11 4.02 -9.21
N LEU A 38 -2.49 5.20 -8.70
CA LEU A 38 -3.51 6.07 -9.31
C LEU A 38 -3.08 6.50 -10.72
N THR A 39 -1.83 6.93 -10.88
CA THR A 39 -1.28 7.32 -12.19
C THR A 39 -1.31 6.17 -13.20
N GLN A 40 -0.89 4.98 -12.77
CA GLN A 40 -0.93 3.79 -13.62
C GLN A 40 -2.36 3.40 -14.00
N LEU A 41 -3.30 3.48 -13.05
CA LEU A 41 -4.71 3.20 -13.28
C LEU A 41 -5.31 4.14 -14.34
N GLN A 42 -5.00 5.44 -14.26
CA GLN A 42 -5.40 6.43 -15.26
C GLN A 42 -4.84 6.11 -16.64
N MET A 43 -3.55 5.76 -16.74
CA MET A 43 -2.96 5.35 -18.02
C MET A 43 -3.65 4.12 -18.62
N MET A 44 -3.95 3.10 -17.81
CA MET A 44 -4.65 1.90 -18.27
C MET A 44 -6.04 2.23 -18.84
N TYR A 45 -6.75 3.17 -18.20
CA TYR A 45 -8.04 3.65 -18.69
C TYR A 45 -7.90 4.43 -19.99
N GLU A 46 -6.94 5.37 -20.07
CA GLU A 46 -6.67 6.17 -21.27
C GLU A 46 -6.25 5.32 -22.48
N LEU A 47 -5.51 4.24 -22.24
CA LEU A 47 -5.12 3.26 -23.27
C LEU A 47 -6.24 2.27 -23.64
N GLY A 48 -7.38 2.33 -22.95
CA GLY A 48 -8.51 1.42 -23.15
C GLY A 48 -8.28 -0.02 -22.66
N GLU A 49 -7.27 -0.23 -21.82
CA GLU A 49 -6.98 -1.54 -21.22
C GLU A 49 -8.03 -1.94 -20.17
N ILE A 50 -8.68 -0.95 -19.54
CA ILE A 50 -9.79 -1.14 -18.62
C ILE A 50 -10.97 -0.24 -19.00
N ASN A 51 -12.18 -0.67 -18.65
CA ASN A 51 -13.38 0.12 -18.84
C ASN A 51 -13.61 1.11 -17.67
N GLU A 52 -14.52 2.07 -17.87
CA GLU A 52 -14.82 3.12 -16.90
C GLU A 52 -15.29 2.56 -15.54
N ALA A 53 -16.07 1.47 -15.53
CA ALA A 53 -16.56 0.87 -14.29
C ALA A 53 -15.40 0.29 -13.45
N ALA A 54 -14.51 -0.46 -14.09
CA ALA A 54 -13.32 -1.03 -13.45
C ALA A 54 -12.30 0.05 -13.03
N TYR A 55 -12.23 1.15 -13.78
CA TYR A 55 -11.45 2.32 -13.40
C TYR A 55 -12.00 2.95 -12.11
N LYS A 56 -13.29 3.30 -12.09
CA LYS A 56 -13.93 3.97 -10.95
C LYS A 56 -13.87 3.16 -9.66
N GLU A 57 -14.15 1.85 -9.74
CA GLU A 57 -14.09 0.96 -8.57
C GLU A 57 -12.68 0.97 -7.94
N LYS A 58 -11.64 0.86 -8.76
CA LYS A 58 -10.25 0.85 -8.28
C LYS A 58 -9.77 2.23 -7.85
N GLU A 59 -10.22 3.28 -8.53
CA GLU A 59 -9.90 4.67 -8.19
C GLU A 59 -10.42 5.00 -6.79
N GLU A 60 -11.68 4.65 -6.50
CA GLU A 60 -12.31 4.86 -5.19
C GLU A 60 -11.55 4.13 -4.07
N GLU A 61 -11.15 2.87 -4.29
CA GLU A 61 -10.34 2.10 -3.36
C GLU A 61 -8.99 2.77 -3.05
N LEU A 62 -8.30 3.24 -4.09
CA LEU A 62 -6.98 3.88 -3.95
C LEU A 62 -7.09 5.26 -3.28
N LEU A 63 -8.12 6.04 -3.60
CA LEU A 63 -8.36 7.33 -2.97
C LEU A 63 -8.72 7.20 -1.49
N ALA A 64 -9.53 6.21 -1.11
CA ALA A 64 -9.83 5.94 0.29
C ALA A 64 -8.56 5.61 1.10
N ARG A 65 -7.63 4.85 0.51
CA ARG A 65 -6.32 4.57 1.12
C ARG A 65 -5.45 5.82 1.21
N TYR A 66 -5.44 6.65 0.17
CA TYR A 66 -4.70 7.91 0.15
C TYR A 66 -5.15 8.86 1.26
N GLU A 67 -6.46 9.01 1.45
CA GLU A 67 -7.02 9.84 2.52
C GLU A 67 -6.65 9.33 3.91
N ALA A 68 -6.71 8.00 4.13
CA ALA A 68 -6.30 7.38 5.38
C ALA A 68 -4.81 7.63 5.67
N ALA A 69 -3.94 7.43 4.66
CA ALA A 69 -2.51 7.70 4.76
C ALA A 69 -2.22 9.17 5.10
N LYS A 70 -2.89 10.10 4.42
CA LYS A 70 -2.73 11.55 4.68
C LYS A 70 -3.16 11.96 6.07
N ARG A 71 -4.25 11.37 6.59
CA ARG A 71 -4.71 11.65 7.95
C ARG A 71 -3.68 11.23 8.99
N LEU A 72 -3.13 10.02 8.84
CA LEU A 72 -2.08 9.51 9.73
C LEU A 72 -0.81 10.37 9.70
N GLU A 73 -0.38 10.80 8.52
CA GLU A 73 0.77 11.72 8.38
C GLU A 73 0.55 13.04 9.13
N MET A 74 -0.64 13.62 9.02
CA MET A 74 -0.99 14.86 9.71
C MET A 74 -1.08 14.68 11.23
N GLU A 75 -1.69 13.60 11.70
CA GLU A 75 -1.77 13.29 13.14
C GLU A 75 -0.38 13.13 13.76
N GLN A 76 0.52 12.40 13.10
CA GLN A 76 1.91 12.25 13.53
C GLN A 76 2.66 13.58 13.56
N LEU A 77 2.48 14.43 12.54
CA LEU A 77 3.09 15.75 12.50
C LEU A 77 2.58 16.64 13.65
N GLU A 78 1.28 16.60 13.94
CA GLU A 78 0.70 17.33 15.06
C GLU A 78 1.23 16.87 16.42
N GLU A 79 1.39 15.56 16.61
CA GLU A 79 1.99 14.98 17.82
C GLU A 79 3.43 15.45 18.01
N MET A 80 4.27 15.36 16.97
CA MET A 80 5.64 15.85 17.00
C MET A 80 5.73 17.33 17.38
N ILE A 81 4.87 18.18 16.79
CA ILE A 81 4.83 19.61 17.11
C ILE A 81 4.40 19.86 18.56
N LYS A 82 3.49 19.05 19.12
CA LYS A 82 3.04 19.17 20.52
C LYS A 82 4.14 18.75 21.48
N GLU A 83 4.87 17.67 21.18
CA GLU A 83 6.02 17.21 21.98
C GLU A 83 7.15 18.25 22.01
N GLU A 84 7.50 18.84 20.85
CA GLU A 84 8.53 19.89 20.78
C GLU A 84 8.16 21.15 21.58
N LYS A 85 6.87 21.49 21.66
CA LYS A 85 6.39 22.67 22.41
C LYS A 85 6.15 22.40 23.89
N GLY A 86 5.91 21.15 24.30
CA GLY A 86 5.68 20.76 25.69
C GLY A 86 6.97 20.53 26.51
N GLY A 87 8.14 20.51 25.84
CA GLY A 87 9.45 20.30 26.45
C GLY A 87 10.24 21.57 26.83
N GLN A 88 9.65 22.76 26.76
CA GLN A 88 10.26 24.04 27.20
C GLN A 88 9.67 24.55 28.51
#